data_AF-A0A942MID5-F1
#
_entry.id   AF-A0A942MID5-F1
#
_cell.length_a   1.000
_cell.length_b   1.000
_cell.length_c   1.000
_cell.angle_alpha   90.00
_cell.angle_beta   90.00
_cell.angle_gamma   90.00
#
_symmetry.space_group_name_H-M   'P 1'
#
loop_
_entity.id
_entity.type
_entity.pdbx_description
1 polymer ?
#
loop_
_entity_poly.entity_id
_entity_poly.type
_entity_poly.pdbx_seq_one_letter_code
_entity_poly.pdbx_strand_id
1 'polypeptide(L)'
;MQHLRRKVAYIQGLAEGIDLRHSKEGRILENIIRVLEEMAEAIDHLDMRHNELETYMESIDEDLQDLEEDVYEETDLDEYSELDAQNTEYVELECPGCQDVVCFESDIIEDEDVIEVTCPNCDEIVYINDGSFEIENFDQDRYHYSRSKNTEDI
;
A
#
# COMPACT_ATOMS: atom_id res chain seq x y z
N MET A 1 20.40 -18.90 -7.08
CA MET A 1 20.94 -18.55 -8.43
C MET A 1 22.17 -19.33 -8.97
N GLN A 2 22.65 -20.40 -8.30
CA GLN A 2 23.90 -21.11 -8.69
C GLN A 2 23.97 -21.70 -10.11
N HIS A 3 22.83 -21.86 -10.79
CA HIS A 3 22.78 -22.43 -12.14
C HIS A 3 23.31 -21.47 -13.21
N LEU A 4 23.12 -20.15 -13.05
CA LEU A 4 23.57 -19.16 -14.04
C LEU A 4 25.10 -19.05 -14.02
N ARG A 5 25.68 -18.86 -12.83
CA ARG A 5 27.14 -18.81 -12.65
C ARG A 5 27.84 -20.08 -13.14
N ARG A 6 27.27 -21.27 -12.89
CA ARG A 6 27.79 -22.54 -13.42
C ARG A 6 27.76 -22.59 -14.96
N LYS A 7 26.71 -22.07 -15.59
CA LYS A 7 26.61 -21.99 -17.04
C LYS A 7 27.63 -21.02 -17.63
N VAL A 8 27.82 -19.86 -17.02
CA VAL A 8 28.84 -18.89 -17.46
C VAL A 8 30.24 -19.47 -17.32
N ALA A 9 30.55 -20.11 -16.19
CA ALA A 9 31.83 -20.79 -15.97
C ALA A 9 32.07 -21.93 -16.97
N TYR A 10 31.02 -22.68 -17.33
CA TYR A 10 31.11 -23.71 -18.38
C TYR A 10 31.45 -23.09 -19.74
N ILE A 11 30.83 -21.97 -20.11
CA ILE A 11 31.10 -21.26 -21.36
C ILE A 11 32.52 -20.67 -21.36
N GLN A 12 32.99 -20.11 -20.24
CA GLN A 12 34.39 -19.67 -20.09
C GLN A 12 35.36 -20.82 -20.32
N GLY A 13 35.14 -21.98 -19.70
CA GLY A 13 36.00 -23.15 -19.87
C GLY A 13 36.03 -23.66 -21.32
N LEU A 14 34.89 -23.62 -22.02
CA LEU A 14 34.85 -23.91 -23.46
C LEU A 14 35.63 -22.86 -24.28
N ALA A 15 35.49 -21.59 -23.94
CA ALA A 15 36.16 -20.47 -24.62
C ALA A 15 37.67 -20.45 -24.41
N GLU A 16 38.19 -20.95 -23.29
CA GLU A 16 39.63 -21.13 -23.07
C GLU A 16 40.23 -22.26 -23.91
N GLY A 17 39.43 -23.29 -24.22
CA GLY A 17 39.86 -24.43 -25.05
C GLY A 17 39.84 -24.17 -26.56
N ILE A 18 39.19 -23.10 -26.99
CA ILE A 18 39.10 -22.67 -28.39
C ILE A 18 39.95 -21.41 -28.49
N ASP A 19 41.01 -21.37 -29.29
CA ASP A 19 41.94 -20.24 -29.33
C ASP A 19 41.32 -18.98 -29.98
N LEU A 20 40.38 -18.36 -29.26
CA LEU A 20 39.52 -17.26 -29.72
C LEU A 20 40.30 -15.95 -29.91
N ARG A 21 41.53 -15.85 -29.41
CA ARG A 21 42.29 -14.60 -29.36
C ARG A 21 42.84 -14.15 -30.71
N HIS A 22 42.80 -15.03 -31.71
CA HIS A 22 43.38 -14.77 -33.03
C HIS A 22 42.45 -14.05 -34.00
N SER A 23 41.13 -14.02 -33.77
CA SER A 23 40.17 -13.34 -34.65
C SER A 23 39.50 -12.13 -33.98
N LYS A 24 38.99 -11.19 -34.79
CA LYS A 24 38.25 -10.03 -34.27
C LYS A 24 36.95 -10.47 -33.62
N GLU A 25 36.33 -11.49 -34.18
CA GLU A 25 35.11 -12.14 -33.73
C GLU A 25 35.33 -12.82 -32.37
N GLY A 26 36.47 -13.49 -32.17
CA GLY A 26 36.79 -14.16 -30.91
C GLY A 26 37.13 -13.17 -29.79
N ARG A 27 37.71 -12.00 -30.10
CA ARG A 27 37.82 -10.88 -29.15
C ARG A 27 36.45 -10.35 -28.71
N ILE A 28 35.48 -10.26 -29.62
CA ILE A 28 34.11 -9.85 -29.27
C ILE A 28 33.47 -10.90 -28.35
N LEU A 29 33.61 -12.19 -28.68
CA LEU A 29 33.10 -13.29 -27.85
C LEU A 29 33.72 -13.31 -26.45
N GLU A 30 35.04 -13.08 -26.31
CA GLU A 30 35.71 -12.97 -25.01
C GLU A 30 35.12 -11.85 -24.15
N ASN A 31 34.83 -10.68 -24.75
CA ASN A 31 34.17 -9.58 -24.05
C ASN A 31 32.72 -9.90 -23.67
N ILE A 32 31.96 -10.57 -24.54
CA ILE A 32 30.59 -11.00 -24.21
C ILE A 32 30.60 -11.95 -23.01
N ILE A 33 31.53 -12.91 -22.99
CA ILE A 33 31.65 -13.87 -21.89
C ILE A 33 31.99 -13.16 -20.57
N ARG A 34 32.86 -12.15 -20.58
CA ARG A 34 33.15 -11.32 -19.40
C ARG A 34 31.93 -10.55 -18.90
N VAL A 35 31.18 -9.93 -19.81
CA VAL A 35 29.93 -9.24 -19.42
C VAL A 35 28.93 -10.22 -18.81
N LEU A 36 28.84 -11.45 -19.33
CA LEU A 36 27.97 -12.48 -18.75
C LEU A 36 28.42 -12.92 -17.34
N GLU A 37 29.72 -12.90 -17.06
CA GLU A 37 30.27 -13.16 -15.72
C GLU A 37 29.91 -12.03 -14.75
N GLU A 38 30.16 -10.78 -15.14
CA GLU A 38 29.77 -9.60 -14.35
C GLU A 38 28.26 -9.56 -14.08
N MET A 39 27.44 -9.92 -15.08
CA MET A 39 25.98 -10.03 -14.91
C MET A 39 25.60 -11.15 -13.94
N ALA A 40 26.26 -12.32 -14.02
CA ALA A 40 25.98 -13.42 -13.10
C ALA A 40 26.31 -13.04 -11.65
N GLU A 41 27.42 -12.32 -11.42
CA GLU A 41 27.80 -11.80 -10.11
C GLU A 41 26.83 -10.73 -9.61
N ALA A 42 26.47 -9.77 -10.45
CA ALA A 42 25.52 -8.71 -10.09
C ALA A 42 24.15 -9.28 -9.68
N ILE A 43 23.69 -10.33 -10.36
CA ILE A 43 22.43 -10.98 -10.03
C ILE A 43 22.55 -11.82 -8.74
N ASP A 44 23.67 -12.51 -8.50
CA ASP A 44 23.90 -13.20 -7.21
C ASP A 44 23.89 -12.19 -6.05
N HIS A 45 24.47 -11.00 -6.23
CA HIS A 45 24.39 -9.92 -5.22
C HIS A 45 22.98 -9.37 -5.04
N LEU A 46 22.21 -9.24 -6.12
CA LEU A 46 20.80 -8.84 -6.05
C LEU A 46 19.98 -9.87 -5.25
N ASP A 47 20.18 -11.16 -5.51
CA ASP A 47 19.53 -12.28 -4.81
C ASP A 47 19.82 -12.22 -3.30
N MET A 48 21.07 -11.96 -2.91
CA MET A 48 21.45 -11.78 -1.50
C MET A 48 20.71 -10.61 -0.84
N ARG A 49 20.73 -9.43 -1.48
CA ARG A 49 20.05 -8.25 -0.95
C ARG A 49 18.53 -8.40 -0.92
N HIS A 50 17.96 -9.18 -1.84
CA HIS A 50 16.55 -9.47 -1.86
C HIS A 50 16.16 -10.35 -0.65
N ASN A 51 16.93 -11.41 -0.38
CA ASN A 51 16.71 -12.24 0.81
C ASN A 51 16.87 -11.42 2.10
N GLU A 52 17.85 -10.50 2.17
CA GLU A 52 18.00 -9.60 3.32
C GLU A 52 16.78 -8.68 3.51
N LEU A 53 16.19 -8.22 2.41
CA LEU A 53 14.98 -7.41 2.44
C LEU A 53 13.75 -8.24 2.87
N GLU A 54 13.64 -9.49 2.42
CA GLU A 54 12.59 -10.41 2.86
C GLU A 54 12.63 -10.59 4.38
N THR A 55 13.81 -10.85 4.96
CA THR A 55 13.98 -10.95 6.42
C THR A 55 13.62 -9.64 7.13
N TYR A 56 13.97 -8.49 6.56
CA TYR A 56 13.58 -7.20 7.13
C TYR A 56 12.06 -6.98 7.07
N MET A 57 11.40 -7.43 6.00
CA MET A 57 9.95 -7.38 5.89
C MET A 57 9.27 -8.29 6.90
N GLU A 58 9.79 -9.51 7.10
CA GLU A 58 9.33 -10.42 8.16
C GLU A 58 9.45 -9.76 9.54
N SER A 59 10.55 -9.07 9.84
CA SER A 59 10.68 -8.36 11.12
C SER A 59 9.69 -7.21 11.30
N ILE A 60 9.34 -6.50 10.22
CA ILE A 60 8.30 -5.46 10.29
C ILE A 60 6.93 -6.10 10.52
N ASP A 61 6.66 -7.23 9.86
CA ASP A 61 5.39 -7.96 10.03
C ASP A 61 5.22 -8.43 11.48
N GLU A 62 6.28 -8.98 12.08
CA GLU A 62 6.32 -9.33 13.51
C GLU A 62 6.10 -8.10 14.41
N ASP A 63 6.82 -7.00 14.18
CA ASP A 63 6.66 -5.77 14.97
C ASP A 63 5.22 -5.19 14.85
N LEU A 64 4.60 -5.30 13.67
CA LEU A 64 3.22 -4.88 13.46
C LEU A 64 2.23 -5.82 14.13
N GLN A 65 2.48 -7.13 14.10
CA GLN A 65 1.66 -8.10 14.81
C GLN A 65 1.68 -7.82 16.33
N ASP A 66 2.84 -7.54 16.91
CA ASP A 66 2.95 -7.18 18.33
C ASP A 66 2.13 -5.91 18.64
N LEU A 67 2.15 -4.90 17.75
CA LEU A 67 1.32 -3.69 17.90
C LEU A 67 -0.18 -3.99 17.74
N GLU A 68 -0.56 -4.88 16.83
CA GLU A 68 -1.94 -5.32 16.67
C GLU A 68 -2.41 -6.02 17.93
N GLU A 69 -1.60 -6.90 18.51
CA GLU A 69 -1.91 -7.56 19.79
C GLU A 69 -2.03 -6.52 20.92
N ASP A 70 -1.09 -5.58 21.06
CA ASP A 70 -1.17 -4.52 22.09
C ASP A 70 -2.43 -3.64 21.95
N VAL A 71 -2.83 -3.29 20.72
CA VAL A 71 -3.98 -2.40 20.46
C VAL A 71 -5.31 -3.16 20.53
N TYR A 72 -5.36 -4.40 20.04
CA TYR A 72 -6.60 -5.17 19.93
C TYR A 72 -6.83 -6.14 21.10
N GLU A 73 -5.81 -6.58 21.85
CA GLU A 73 -5.96 -7.43 23.05
C GLU A 73 -6.25 -6.65 24.34
N GLU A 74 -5.85 -5.37 24.46
CA GLU A 74 -6.32 -4.51 25.57
C GLU A 74 -7.79 -4.08 25.38
N THR A 75 -8.34 -4.29 24.19
CA THR A 75 -9.77 -4.22 23.92
C THR A 75 -10.39 -5.60 23.94
N ASP A 76 -10.72 -6.12 25.14
CA ASP A 76 -11.67 -7.22 25.27
C ASP A 76 -12.87 -6.94 24.35
N LEU A 77 -12.95 -7.74 23.29
CA LEU A 77 -13.98 -7.77 22.25
C LEU A 77 -15.33 -8.26 22.81
N ASP A 78 -15.78 -7.61 23.88
CA ASP A 78 -17.13 -7.62 24.44
C ASP A 78 -17.44 -6.31 25.24
N GLU A 79 -16.46 -5.42 25.48
CA GLU A 79 -16.68 -4.15 26.21
C GLU A 79 -16.07 -2.89 25.52
N TYR A 80 -15.51 -3.03 24.31
CA TYR A 80 -15.07 -1.90 23.47
C TYR A 80 -15.94 -1.67 22.24
N SER A 81 -17.22 -2.07 22.31
CA SER A 81 -18.25 -1.43 21.47
C SER A 81 -18.63 -0.02 21.98
N GLU A 82 -18.10 0.42 23.12
CA GLU A 82 -18.54 1.67 23.79
C GLU A 82 -17.39 2.62 24.23
N LEU A 83 -16.15 2.38 23.80
CA LEU A 83 -14.99 3.19 24.21
C LEU A 83 -14.11 3.59 23.01
N ASP A 84 -14.75 4.20 22.01
CA ASP A 84 -14.28 5.37 21.22
C ASP A 84 -15.24 5.70 20.04
N ALA A 85 -16.42 5.08 19.99
CA ALA A 85 -17.56 5.72 19.37
C ALA A 85 -18.17 6.69 20.39
N GLN A 86 -17.49 7.82 20.66
CA GLN A 86 -18.29 9.03 20.80
C GLN A 86 -19.13 9.08 19.53
N ASN A 87 -20.44 8.89 19.72
CA ASN A 87 -21.48 8.80 18.71
C ASN A 87 -21.65 10.12 17.96
N THR A 88 -20.56 10.75 17.56
CA THR A 88 -20.55 11.91 16.68
C THR A 88 -20.69 11.33 15.28
N GLU A 89 -21.93 11.17 14.86
CA GLU A 89 -22.27 10.79 13.50
C GLU A 89 -21.72 11.87 12.56
N TYR A 90 -21.00 11.50 11.51
CA TYR A 90 -20.49 12.49 10.54
C TYR A 90 -21.45 12.56 9.35
N VAL A 91 -21.71 13.79 8.89
CA VAL A 91 -22.52 14.06 7.71
C VAL A 91 -21.63 14.49 6.57
N GLU A 92 -21.81 13.83 5.41
CA GLU A 92 -21.08 14.11 4.18
C GLU A 92 -21.99 14.83 3.18
N LEU A 93 -21.58 16.01 2.72
CA LEU A 93 -22.30 16.77 1.70
C LEU A 93 -21.36 17.16 0.56
N GLU A 94 -21.85 17.09 -0.67
CA GLU A 94 -21.14 17.57 -1.85
C GLU A 94 -21.23 19.11 -1.93
N CYS A 95 -20.08 19.78 -2.05
CA CYS A 95 -20.03 21.22 -2.20
C CYS A 95 -20.63 21.65 -3.57
N PRO A 96 -21.58 22.60 -3.61
CA PRO A 96 -22.19 23.05 -4.87
C PRO A 96 -21.21 23.84 -5.77
N GLY A 97 -20.14 24.40 -5.20
CA GLY A 97 -19.16 25.21 -5.93
C GLY A 97 -18.07 24.39 -6.63
N CYS A 98 -17.53 23.38 -5.95
CA CYS A 98 -16.37 22.61 -6.43
C CYS A 98 -16.58 21.09 -6.53
N GLN A 99 -17.73 20.57 -6.08
CA GLN A 99 -18.08 19.14 -6.05
C GLN A 99 -17.18 18.27 -5.16
N ASP A 100 -16.39 18.88 -4.29
CA ASP A 100 -15.68 18.13 -3.24
C ASP A 100 -16.63 17.74 -2.11
N VAL A 101 -16.37 16.60 -1.50
CA VAL A 101 -17.12 16.10 -0.35
C VAL A 101 -16.62 16.81 0.91
N VAL A 102 -17.54 17.44 1.64
CA VAL A 102 -17.28 18.11 2.91
C VAL A 102 -17.93 17.29 4.02
N CYS A 103 -17.13 16.92 5.02
CA CYS A 103 -17.54 16.11 6.17
C CYS A 103 -17.57 16.99 7.42
N PHE A 104 -18.66 16.95 8.19
CA PHE A 104 -18.79 17.67 9.46
C PHE A 104 -19.62 16.86 10.48
N GLU A 105 -19.53 17.24 11.75
CA GLU A 105 -20.18 16.54 12.86
C GLU A 105 -21.71 16.74 12.84
N SER A 106 -22.49 15.68 13.10
CA SER A 106 -23.96 15.69 13.15
C SER A 106 -24.51 16.64 14.19
N ASP A 107 -23.75 16.89 15.26
CA ASP A 107 -24.14 17.78 16.35
C ASP A 107 -24.41 19.21 15.83
N ILE A 108 -23.78 19.60 14.73
CA ILE A 108 -24.00 20.89 14.05
C ILE A 108 -25.44 21.03 13.52
N ILE A 109 -26.13 19.91 13.24
CA ILE A 109 -27.52 19.87 12.75
C ILE A 109 -28.53 20.05 13.90
N GLU A 110 -28.14 19.71 15.12
CA GLU A 110 -29.03 19.82 16.30
C GLU A 110 -28.64 20.99 17.21
N ASP A 111 -27.60 21.75 16.87
CA ASP A 111 -27.13 22.88 17.65
C ASP A 111 -28.19 24.00 17.78
N GLU A 112 -28.22 24.65 18.94
CA GLU A 112 -29.10 25.80 19.19
C GLU A 112 -28.59 27.07 18.50
N ASP A 113 -27.28 27.15 18.23
CA ASP A 113 -26.63 28.24 17.52
C ASP A 113 -26.65 28.03 16.00
N VAL A 114 -26.80 29.12 15.24
CA VAL A 114 -26.76 29.07 13.77
C VAL A 114 -25.31 28.91 13.32
N ILE A 115 -24.98 27.70 12.86
CA ILE A 115 -23.67 27.34 12.32
C ILE A 115 -23.74 27.21 10.80
N GLU A 116 -22.76 27.81 10.11
CA GLU A 116 -22.58 27.72 8.67
C GLU A 116 -21.35 26.84 8.38
N VAL A 117 -21.53 25.77 7.62
CA VAL A 117 -20.44 24.89 7.19
C VAL A 117 -19.93 25.38 5.84
N THR A 118 -18.67 25.79 5.78
CA THR A 118 -18.02 26.27 4.55
C THR A 118 -17.11 25.22 3.95
N CYS A 119 -17.06 25.14 2.62
CA CYS A 119 -16.15 24.25 1.91
C CYS A 119 -14.69 24.71 2.07
N PRO A 120 -13.76 23.84 2.49
CA PRO A 120 -12.35 24.21 2.65
C PRO A 120 -11.61 24.44 1.31
N ASN A 121 -12.19 24.02 0.18
CA ASN A 121 -11.57 24.19 -1.14
C ASN A 121 -11.98 25.49 -1.84
N CYS A 122 -13.23 25.95 -1.68
CA CYS A 122 -13.74 27.11 -2.42
C CYS A 122 -14.45 28.16 -1.56
N ASP A 123 -14.44 28.03 -0.23
CA ASP A 123 -15.05 28.94 0.75
C ASP A 123 -16.57 29.17 0.56
N GLU A 124 -17.23 28.34 -0.23
CA GLU A 124 -18.69 28.39 -0.45
C GLU A 124 -19.43 27.71 0.71
N ILE A 125 -20.61 28.21 1.08
CA ILE A 125 -21.43 27.62 2.14
C ILE A 125 -22.06 26.32 1.61
N VAL A 126 -21.84 25.24 2.35
CA VAL A 126 -22.32 23.89 2.04
C VAL A 126 -23.57 23.53 2.83
N TYR A 127 -23.69 24.01 4.08
CA TYR A 127 -24.83 23.72 4.94
C TYR A 127 -25.06 24.82 6.00
N ILE A 128 -26.32 25.02 6.39
CA ILE A 128 -26.74 25.95 7.46
C ILE A 128 -27.81 25.27 8.32
N ASN A 129 -27.64 25.29 9.65
CA ASN A 129 -28.58 24.70 10.61
C ASN A 129 -29.75 25.64 11.00
N ASP A 130 -30.32 26.38 10.06
CA ASP A 130 -31.47 27.28 10.32
C ASP A 130 -32.80 26.72 9.79
N GLY A 131 -32.81 25.45 9.37
CA GLY A 131 -33.95 24.78 8.75
C GLY A 131 -34.22 25.21 7.31
N SER A 132 -33.32 25.96 6.67
CA SER A 132 -33.44 26.34 5.25
C SER A 132 -33.04 25.24 4.27
N PHE A 133 -32.33 24.21 4.74
CA PHE A 133 -31.91 23.03 3.97
C PHE A 133 -32.69 21.79 4.40
N GLU A 134 -33.46 21.18 3.48
CA GLU A 134 -34.09 19.88 3.68
C GLU A 134 -33.08 18.77 3.29
N ILE A 135 -32.64 17.97 4.27
CA ILE A 135 -31.80 16.78 4.01
C ILE A 135 -32.73 15.65 3.56
N GLU A 136 -32.86 15.43 2.26
CA GLU A 136 -33.65 14.32 1.72
C GLU A 136 -32.92 12.97 1.91
N ASN A 137 -33.37 12.18 2.90
CA ASN A 137 -33.20 10.72 3.06
C ASN A 137 -31.82 10.12 2.66
N PHE A 138 -30.92 9.95 3.62
CA PHE A 138 -29.82 8.99 3.50
C PHE A 138 -30.33 7.56 3.73
N ASP A 139 -30.33 6.74 2.68
CA ASP A 139 -30.57 5.29 2.75
C ASP A 139 -29.60 4.64 3.76
N GLN A 140 -30.12 4.06 4.84
CA GLN A 140 -29.37 3.26 5.83
C GLN A 140 -28.77 1.95 5.26
N ASP A 141 -29.00 1.63 3.99
CA ASP A 141 -28.67 0.32 3.41
C ASP A 141 -27.30 0.24 2.68
N ARG A 142 -26.46 1.30 2.69
CA ARG A 142 -25.14 1.24 2.02
C ARG A 142 -24.02 0.60 2.84
N TYR A 143 -24.23 0.31 4.13
CA TYR A 143 -23.26 -0.39 4.97
C TYR A 143 -23.43 -1.92 4.91
N HIS A 144 -23.36 -2.48 3.70
CA HIS A 144 -23.07 -3.90 3.51
C HIS A 144 -21.67 -4.08 2.91
N TYR A 145 -20.69 -4.13 3.81
CA TYR A 145 -19.70 -5.22 3.83
C TYR A 145 -18.89 -5.45 2.54
N SER A 146 -17.82 -4.68 2.34
CA SER A 146 -16.64 -5.18 1.64
C SER A 146 -15.88 -6.16 2.53
N ARG A 147 -16.49 -7.32 2.80
CA ARG A 147 -15.74 -8.53 3.19
C ARG A 147 -15.06 -9.04 1.95
N SER A 148 -13.84 -8.57 1.73
CA SER A 148 -12.92 -9.15 0.78
C SER A 148 -12.70 -10.60 1.17
N LYS A 149 -13.42 -11.50 0.49
CA LYS A 149 -13.04 -12.90 0.34
C LYS A 149 -11.69 -12.91 -0.36
N ASN A 150 -10.62 -13.22 0.36
CA ASN A 150 -9.46 -13.92 -0.18
C ASN A 150 -9.38 -15.22 0.64
N THR A 151 -10.14 -16.25 0.28
CA THR A 151 -9.64 -17.44 -0.43
C THR A 151 -8.38 -18.01 0.20
N GLU A 152 -8.59 -18.83 1.24
CA GLU A 152 -7.88 -20.10 1.35
C GLU A 152 -8.09 -20.87 0.04
N ASP A 153 -7.03 -21.07 -0.73
CA ASP A 153 -6.79 -22.22 -1.61
C ASP A 153 -5.49 -21.96 -2.40
N ILE A 154 -4.36 -22.44 -1.85
CA ILE A 154 -3.28 -23.22 -2.49
C ILE A 154 -2.34 -23.72 -1.38
#